data_AF-A0A0K3QHA9-F1
#
_entry.id   AF-A0A0K3QHA9-F1
#
_cell.length_a   1.000
_cell.length_b   1.000
_cell.length_c   1.000
_cell.angle_alpha   90.00
_cell.angle_beta   90.00
_cell.angle_gamma   90.00
#
_symmetry.space_group_name_H-M   'P 1'
#
loop_
_entity.id
_entity.type
_entity.pdbx_description
1 polymer ?
#
loop_
_entity_poly.entity_id
_entity_poly.type
_entity_poly.pdbx_seq_one_letter_code
_entity_poly.pdbx_strand_id
1 'polypeptide(L)'
;MAGLSKIRIIFVEGETENSLFQKMKQQRVIDAKSIVKRNFWQESIRNYAITIPKGSDILIVFDSDEVEQSARFIENVKFLKNRGHKVYLLQQKRNFEEELAWCCGIPVKKLIAGFCAKKTSGINDFKRDFIACNNQLSKLLKMGMQETKWFTRDLHTVLEPVASFKSSFSKHFRLTR
;
A
#
# COMPACT_ATOMS: atom_id res chain seq x y z
N MET A 1 -1.22 -0.52 33.72
CA MET A 1 -0.16 -0.28 32.71
C MET A 1 -0.85 -0.03 31.37
N ALA A 2 -0.88 1.22 30.89
CA ALA A 2 -1.42 1.52 29.57
C ALA A 2 -0.50 0.87 28.53
N GLY A 3 -1.00 -0.14 27.80
CA GLY A 3 -0.24 -0.76 26.73
C GLY A 3 0.18 0.31 25.74
N LEU A 4 1.49 0.48 25.53
CA LEU A 4 2.02 1.34 24.47
C LEU A 4 1.31 0.96 23.17
N SER A 5 0.47 1.86 22.65
CA SER A 5 -0.13 1.68 21.35
C SER A 5 1.01 1.48 20.35
N LYS A 6 1.00 0.33 19.65
CA LYS A 6 2.04 0.02 18.67
C LYS A 6 1.99 1.08 17.58
N ILE A 7 3.02 1.91 17.51
CA ILE A 7 3.13 2.94 16.49
C ILE A 7 3.22 2.25 15.12
N ARG A 8 2.26 2.56 14.24
CA ARG A 8 2.21 2.02 12.88
C ARG A 8 2.51 3.11 11.85
N ILE A 9 3.39 2.81 10.91
CA ILE A 9 3.75 3.69 9.79
C ILE A 9 3.55 2.92 8.50
N ILE A 10 2.91 3.55 7.52
CA ILE A 10 2.68 2.97 6.19
C ILE A 10 3.50 3.76 5.17
N PHE A 11 4.42 3.10 4.49
CA PHE A 11 5.08 3.64 3.31
C PHE A 11 4.33 3.22 2.07
N VAL A 12 4.17 4.15 1.15
CA VAL A 12 3.52 3.93 -0.13
C VAL A 12 4.37 4.51 -1.25
N GLU A 13 4.30 3.90 -2.42
CA GLU A 13 5.11 4.29 -3.57
C GLU A 13 4.63 5.59 -4.22
N GLY A 14 3.34 5.68 -4.52
CA GLY A 14 2.76 6.78 -5.29
C GLY A 14 1.71 7.62 -4.54
N GLU A 15 1.10 8.53 -5.29
CA GLU A 15 0.09 9.46 -4.75
C GLU A 15 -1.30 8.84 -4.65
N THR A 16 -1.61 7.86 -5.50
CA THR A 16 -2.87 7.12 -5.50
C THR A 16 -3.04 6.32 -4.22
N GLU A 17 -2.02 5.56 -3.85
CA GLU A 17 -1.98 4.78 -2.62
C GLU A 17 -2.03 5.73 -1.42
N ASN A 18 -1.21 6.79 -1.43
CA ASN A 18 -1.18 7.78 -0.34
C ASN A 18 -2.58 8.38 -0.13
N SER A 19 -3.25 8.82 -1.19
CA SER A 19 -4.61 9.35 -1.11
C SER A 19 -5.59 8.34 -0.49
N LEU A 20 -5.54 7.08 -0.91
CA LEU A 20 -6.41 6.02 -0.38
C LEU A 20 -6.15 5.75 1.09
N PHE A 21 -4.91 5.45 1.46
CA PHE A 21 -4.57 5.16 2.85
C PHE A 21 -4.85 6.36 3.76
N GLN A 22 -4.61 7.59 3.30
CA GLN A 22 -4.91 8.79 4.10
C GLN A 22 -6.40 8.93 4.37
N LYS A 23 -7.24 8.69 3.36
CA LYS A 23 -8.71 8.69 3.53
C LYS A 23 -9.17 7.57 4.44
N MET A 24 -8.61 6.36 4.31
CA MET A 24 -8.89 5.24 5.21
C MET A 24 -8.53 5.57 6.67
N LYS A 25 -7.40 6.24 6.88
CA LYS A 25 -6.97 6.72 8.20
C LYS A 25 -7.92 7.79 8.75
N GLN A 26 -8.29 8.79 7.93
CA GLN A 26 -9.22 9.86 8.31
C GLN A 26 -10.61 9.31 8.68
N GLN A 27 -11.08 8.31 7.94
CA GLN A 27 -12.33 7.59 8.19
C GLN A 27 -12.24 6.57 9.34
N ARG A 28 -11.08 6.46 10.02
CA ARG A 28 -10.81 5.52 11.12
C ARG A 28 -11.03 4.05 10.74
N VAL A 29 -10.89 3.72 9.45
CA VAL A 29 -10.93 2.36 8.92
C VAL A 29 -9.61 1.64 9.23
N ILE A 30 -8.50 2.37 9.21
CA ILE A 30 -7.19 1.88 9.60
C ILE A 30 -6.61 2.72 10.73
N ASP A 31 -5.84 2.08 11.59
CA ASP A 31 -5.02 2.76 12.59
C ASP A 31 -3.56 2.86 12.08
N ALA A 32 -3.11 4.09 11.86
CA ALA A 32 -1.74 4.39 11.45
C ALA A 32 -1.35 5.78 11.97
N LYS A 33 -0.18 5.88 12.59
CA LYS A 33 0.38 7.16 13.04
C LYS A 33 0.68 8.05 11.83
N SER A 34 1.34 7.50 10.80
CA SER A 34 1.66 8.24 9.57
C SER A 34 1.56 7.35 8.34
N ILE A 35 1.25 8.01 7.21
CA ILE A 35 1.31 7.44 5.88
C ILE A 35 2.24 8.34 5.08
N VAL A 36 3.25 7.75 4.45
CA VAL A 36 4.41 8.47 3.91
C VAL A 36 4.66 7.98 2.50
N LYS A 37 4.61 8.90 1.52
CA LYS A 37 5.05 8.59 0.15
C LYS A 37 6.57 8.49 0.13
N ARG A 38 7.09 7.31 -0.20
CA ARG A 38 8.52 7.04 -0.39
C ARG A 38 8.68 5.76 -1.18
N ASN A 39 9.34 5.85 -2.33
CA ASN A 39 9.57 4.69 -3.19
C ASN A 39 10.83 3.94 -2.73
N PHE A 40 10.67 2.71 -2.24
CA PHE A 40 11.77 1.90 -1.72
C PHE A 40 12.69 1.34 -2.82
N TRP A 41 12.24 1.30 -4.07
CA TRP A 41 13.06 0.96 -5.22
C TRP A 41 14.04 2.08 -5.56
N GLN A 42 13.64 3.34 -5.40
CA GLN A 42 14.40 4.49 -5.87
C GLN A 42 15.16 5.21 -4.75
N GLU A 43 14.59 5.30 -3.55
CA GLU A 43 15.13 6.09 -2.44
C GLU A 43 15.76 5.21 -1.35
N SER A 44 16.80 5.72 -0.67
CA SER A 44 17.30 5.10 0.57
C SER A 44 16.46 5.54 1.77
N ILE A 45 16.07 4.58 2.63
CA ILE A 45 15.28 4.87 3.83
C ILE A 45 16.14 5.37 5.00
N ARG A 46 17.47 5.30 4.89
CA ARG A 46 18.42 5.47 6.02
C ARG A 46 18.19 6.77 6.80
N ASN A 47 18.13 7.90 6.11
CA ASN A 47 17.96 9.21 6.75
C ASN A 47 16.61 9.34 7.45
N TYR A 48 15.55 8.81 6.84
CA TYR A 48 14.21 8.88 7.41
C TYR A 48 14.03 7.92 8.59
N ALA A 49 14.62 6.73 8.52
CA ALA A 49 14.53 5.71 9.55
C ALA A 49 15.13 6.12 10.90
N ILE A 50 15.92 7.21 10.94
CA ILE A 50 16.42 7.82 12.18
C ILE A 50 15.26 8.41 12.99
N THR A 51 14.24 8.98 12.34
CA THR A 51 13.11 9.64 13.01
C THR A 51 11.98 8.67 13.36
N ILE A 52 12.03 7.43 12.89
CA ILE A 52 11.03 6.41 13.18
C ILE A 52 11.21 5.92 14.63
N PRO A 53 10.15 5.96 15.47
CA PRO A 53 10.19 5.41 16.82
C PRO A 53 10.58 3.92 16.81
N LYS A 54 11.50 3.53 17.70
CA LYS A 54 11.95 2.13 17.84
C LYS A 54 10.75 1.19 18.09
N GLY A 55 10.81 -0.01 17.51
CA GLY A 55 9.76 -1.01 17.68
C GLY A 55 8.44 -0.74 16.93
N SER A 56 8.39 0.28 16.07
CA SER A 56 7.21 0.54 15.23
C SER A 56 6.88 -0.62 14.27
N ASP A 57 5.59 -0.80 13.99
CA ASP A 57 5.08 -1.61 12.88
C ASP A 57 5.21 -0.80 11.58
N ILE A 58 5.94 -1.32 10.61
CA ILE A 58 6.17 -0.68 9.32
C ILE A 58 5.55 -1.53 8.22
N LEU A 59 4.57 -0.97 7.52
CA LEU A 59 3.97 -1.57 6.34
C LEU A 59 4.52 -0.86 5.11
N ILE A 60 5.05 -1.61 4.15
CA ILE A 60 5.59 -1.07 2.90
C ILE A 60 4.69 -1.57 1.77
N VAL A 61 3.99 -0.63 1.13
CA VAL A 61 3.13 -0.86 -0.04
C VAL A 61 3.91 -0.46 -1.29
N PHE A 62 4.00 -1.36 -2.25
CA PHE A 62 4.81 -1.16 -3.45
C PHE A 62 4.28 -1.96 -4.64
N ASP A 63 4.55 -1.44 -5.83
CA ASP A 63 4.25 -2.05 -7.11
C ASP A 63 5.36 -3.01 -7.52
N SER A 64 5.03 -3.95 -8.41
CA SER A 64 5.93 -5.04 -8.83
C SER A 64 6.28 -5.00 -10.31
N ASP A 65 6.00 -3.89 -11.00
CA ASP A 65 6.31 -3.69 -12.41
C ASP A 65 7.76 -3.25 -12.64
N GLU A 66 8.33 -2.44 -11.75
CA GLU A 66 9.73 -1.98 -11.83
C GLU A 66 10.59 -2.53 -10.69
N VAL A 67 11.27 -3.66 -10.94
CA VAL A 67 12.08 -4.37 -9.93
C VAL A 67 13.59 -4.25 -10.13
N GLU A 68 14.04 -3.38 -11.04
CA GLU A 68 15.46 -3.22 -11.42
C GLU A 68 16.35 -2.89 -10.22
N GLN A 69 15.81 -2.16 -9.24
CA GLN A 69 16.53 -1.72 -8.05
C GLN A 69 16.27 -2.58 -6.81
N SER A 70 16.03 -3.88 -7.02
CA SER A 70 15.74 -4.86 -5.95
C SER A 70 16.80 -4.92 -4.85
N ALA A 71 18.07 -4.75 -5.18
CA ALA A 71 19.15 -4.69 -4.19
C ALA A 71 18.91 -3.57 -3.15
N ARG A 72 18.54 -2.36 -3.63
CA ARG A 72 18.22 -1.21 -2.76
C ARG A 72 16.98 -1.48 -1.92
N PHE A 73 15.93 -2.01 -2.54
CA PHE A 73 14.69 -2.34 -1.83
C PHE A 73 14.97 -3.31 -0.67
N ILE A 74 15.71 -4.39 -0.94
CA ILE A 74 16.09 -5.39 0.05
C ILE A 74 16.95 -4.77 1.15
N GLU A 75 17.92 -3.92 0.81
CA GLU A 75 18.75 -3.21 1.78
C GLU A 75 17.89 -2.34 2.71
N ASN A 76 16.95 -1.57 2.17
CA ASN A 76 16.04 -0.73 2.94
C ASN A 76 15.20 -1.55 3.94
N VAL A 77 14.63 -2.67 3.49
CA VAL A 77 13.84 -3.58 4.32
C VAL A 77 14.69 -4.17 5.45
N LYS A 78 15.87 -4.68 5.13
CA LYS A 78 16.81 -5.25 6.12
C LYS A 78 17.28 -4.18 7.11
N PHE A 79 17.53 -2.96 6.65
CA PHE A 79 17.93 -1.85 7.50
C PHE A 79 16.87 -1.53 8.56
N LEU A 80 15.60 -1.43 8.15
CA LEU A 80 14.49 -1.22 9.09
C LEU A 80 14.35 -2.38 10.08
N LYS A 81 14.47 -3.62 9.61
CA LYS A 81 14.44 -4.80 10.49
C LYS A 81 15.57 -4.78 11.52
N ASN A 82 16.79 -4.48 11.10
CA ASN A 82 17.97 -4.42 11.97
C ASN A 82 17.88 -3.31 13.03
N ARG A 83 17.10 -2.25 12.77
CA ARG A 83 16.76 -1.22 13.77
C ARG A 83 15.70 -1.65 14.79
N GLY A 84 15.23 -2.89 14.71
CA GLY A 84 14.26 -3.46 15.64
C GLY A 84 12.79 -3.18 15.28
N HIS A 85 12.51 -2.73 14.05
CA HIS A 85 11.14 -2.56 13.58
C HIS A 85 10.52 -3.90 13.12
N LYS A 86 9.19 -3.97 13.18
CA LYS A 86 8.43 -5.07 12.57
C LYS A 86 8.03 -4.65 11.17
N VAL A 87 8.63 -5.26 10.16
CA VAL A 87 8.43 -4.89 8.75
C VAL A 87 7.47 -5.86 8.08
N TYR A 88 6.53 -5.33 7.30
CA TYR A 88 5.56 -6.09 6.53
C TYR A 88 5.50 -5.56 5.10
N LEU A 89 5.61 -6.46 4.13
CA LEU A 89 5.58 -6.17 2.71
C LEU A 89 4.19 -6.44 2.15
N LEU A 90 3.62 -5.42 1.50
CA LEU A 90 2.31 -5.43 0.87
C LEU A 90 2.49 -5.16 -0.63
N GLN A 91 2.77 -6.21 -1.38
CA GLN A 91 3.03 -6.10 -2.81
C GLN A 91 1.73 -5.99 -3.61
N GLN A 92 1.72 -5.03 -4.54
CA GLN A 92 0.73 -4.90 -5.60
C GLN A 92 1.32 -5.52 -6.86
N LYS A 93 0.65 -6.51 -7.44
CA LYS A 93 1.19 -7.13 -8.67
C LYS A 93 0.92 -6.23 -9.89
N ARG A 94 2.01 -5.90 -10.59
CA ARG A 94 2.12 -4.85 -11.61
C ARG A 94 1.96 -3.47 -10.99
N ASN A 95 0.75 -2.94 -10.93
CA ASN A 95 0.48 -1.59 -10.43
C ASN A 95 -0.77 -1.53 -9.54
N PHE A 96 -0.98 -0.36 -8.94
CA PHE A 96 -2.13 -0.05 -8.11
C PHE A 96 -3.49 -0.35 -8.76
N GLU A 97 -3.72 0.11 -9.99
CA GLU A 97 -4.99 -0.06 -10.68
C GLU A 97 -5.32 -1.53 -10.92
N GLU A 98 -4.34 -2.32 -11.34
CA GLU A 98 -4.49 -3.75 -11.53
C GLU A 98 -4.78 -4.48 -10.21
N GLU A 99 -4.11 -4.10 -9.11
CA GLU A 99 -4.38 -4.66 -7.79
C GLU A 99 -5.81 -4.35 -7.32
N LEU A 100 -6.27 -3.10 -7.47
CA LEU A 100 -7.64 -2.73 -7.10
C LEU A 100 -8.69 -3.45 -7.95
N ALA A 101 -8.47 -3.50 -9.27
CA ALA A 101 -9.37 -4.19 -10.19
C ALA A 101 -9.49 -5.68 -9.83
N TRP A 102 -8.37 -6.32 -9.50
CA TRP A 102 -8.33 -7.70 -9.04
C TRP A 102 -9.06 -7.89 -7.70
N CYS A 103 -8.87 -6.99 -6.73
CA CYS A 103 -9.60 -7.03 -5.45
C CYS A 103 -11.11 -6.90 -5.64
N CYS A 104 -11.55 -6.11 -6.63
CA CYS A 104 -12.96 -5.94 -6.98
C CYS A 104 -13.50 -7.06 -7.88
N GLY A 105 -12.64 -7.92 -8.45
CA GLY A 105 -13.04 -8.94 -9.43
C GLY A 105 -13.55 -8.36 -10.74
N ILE A 106 -13.08 -7.18 -11.15
CA ILE A 106 -13.50 -6.50 -12.38
C ILE A 106 -12.29 -6.18 -13.28
N PRO A 107 -12.50 -5.96 -14.60
CA PRO A 107 -11.45 -5.45 -15.46
C PRO A 107 -11.05 -4.00 -15.09
N VAL A 108 -9.78 -3.64 -15.30
CA VAL A 108 -9.27 -2.28 -15.06
C VAL A 108 -10.09 -1.21 -15.79
N LYS A 109 -10.57 -1.48 -17.02
CA LYS A 109 -11.46 -0.56 -17.75
C LYS A 109 -12.75 -0.23 -16.98
N LYS A 110 -13.34 -1.22 -16.29
CA LYS A 110 -14.53 -1.00 -15.44
C LYS A 110 -14.17 -0.23 -14.17
N LEU A 111 -12.99 -0.47 -13.60
CA LEU A 111 -12.48 0.32 -12.48
C LEU A 111 -12.37 1.80 -12.88
N ILE A 112 -11.69 2.09 -13.99
CA ILE A 112 -11.51 3.45 -14.50
C ILE A 112 -12.86 4.13 -14.75
N ALA A 113 -13.79 3.46 -15.44
CA ALA A 113 -15.12 4.00 -15.71
C ALA A 113 -15.96 4.24 -14.45
N GLY A 114 -15.69 3.55 -13.33
CA GLY A 114 -16.37 3.78 -12.05
C GLY A 114 -15.91 5.05 -11.33
N PHE A 115 -14.71 5.55 -11.66
CA PHE A 115 -14.13 6.75 -11.07
C PHE A 115 -14.19 7.97 -12.00
N CYS A 116 -14.10 7.74 -13.31
CA CYS A 116 -14.11 8.79 -14.32
C CYS A 116 -15.48 8.90 -15.00
N ALA A 117 -15.95 10.13 -15.20
CA ALA A 117 -17.25 10.39 -15.82
C ALA A 117 -17.27 10.28 -17.37
N LYS A 118 -16.10 10.21 -18.02
CA LYS A 118 -15.98 10.29 -19.50
C LYS A 118 -15.66 8.92 -20.12
N LYS A 119 -16.20 8.67 -21.32
CA LYS A 119 -16.05 7.40 -22.06
C LYS A 119 -14.61 7.08 -22.51
N THR A 120 -13.74 8.08 -22.62
CA THR A 120 -12.35 7.93 -23.11
C THR A 120 -11.30 8.04 -22.01
N SER A 121 -11.69 7.93 -20.74
CA SER A 121 -10.77 8.12 -19.62
C SER A 121 -9.68 7.06 -19.59
N GLY A 122 -8.44 7.53 -19.55
CA GLY A 122 -7.24 6.69 -19.40
C GLY A 122 -6.78 6.56 -17.95
N ILE A 123 -5.63 5.92 -17.75
CA ILE A 123 -5.02 5.74 -16.42
C ILE A 123 -4.74 7.10 -15.75
N ASN A 124 -4.27 8.09 -16.50
CA ASN A 124 -3.97 9.42 -15.93
C ASN A 124 -5.24 10.14 -15.43
N ASP A 125 -6.34 10.05 -16.18
CA ASP A 125 -7.64 10.58 -15.72
C ASP A 125 -8.12 9.84 -14.48
N PHE A 126 -7.95 8.51 -14.45
CA PHE A 126 -8.25 7.72 -13.27
C PHE A 126 -7.45 8.19 -12.06
N LYS A 127 -6.12 8.33 -12.15
CA LYS A 127 -5.29 8.77 -11.03
C LYS A 127 -5.75 10.13 -10.48
N ARG A 128 -5.99 11.10 -11.37
CA ARG A 128 -6.49 12.43 -11.02
C ARG A 128 -7.84 12.36 -10.31
N ASP A 129 -8.83 11.73 -10.94
CA ASP A 129 -10.21 11.70 -10.46
C ASP A 129 -10.34 10.82 -9.20
N PHE A 130 -9.55 9.74 -9.13
CA PHE A 130 -9.41 8.91 -7.95
C PHE A 130 -8.91 9.75 -6.78
N ILE A 131 -7.77 10.43 -6.90
CA ILE A 131 -7.20 11.29 -5.84
C ILE A 131 -8.20 12.37 -5.39
N ALA A 132 -8.93 12.99 -6.32
CA ALA A 132 -9.95 13.99 -6.03
C ALA A 132 -11.23 13.41 -5.36
N CYS A 133 -11.47 12.11 -5.48
CA CYS A 133 -12.68 11.46 -4.99
C CYS A 133 -12.69 11.30 -3.46
N ASN A 134 -13.53 12.03 -2.73
CA ASN A 134 -13.56 11.97 -1.26
C ASN A 134 -13.99 10.62 -0.67
N ASN A 135 -14.75 9.82 -1.44
CA ASN A 135 -15.31 8.54 -1.00
C ASN A 135 -14.74 7.33 -1.76
N GLN A 136 -13.44 7.37 -2.11
CA GLN A 136 -12.74 6.27 -2.81
C GLN A 136 -13.06 4.89 -2.24
N LEU A 137 -12.83 4.68 -0.94
CA LEU A 137 -13.05 3.39 -0.30
C LEU A 137 -14.51 2.93 -0.43
N SER A 138 -15.47 3.82 -0.15
CA SER A 138 -16.90 3.48 -0.28
C SER A 138 -17.28 3.11 -1.71
N LYS A 139 -16.71 3.77 -2.73
CA LYS A 139 -16.91 3.38 -4.12
C LYS A 139 -16.30 2.01 -4.41
N LEU A 140 -15.07 1.75 -3.96
CA LEU A 140 -14.42 0.44 -4.13
C LEU A 140 -15.24 -0.69 -3.48
N LEU A 141 -15.76 -0.47 -2.27
CA LEU A 141 -16.64 -1.42 -1.58
C LEU A 141 -17.93 -1.67 -2.37
N LYS A 142 -18.57 -0.62 -2.90
CA LYS A 142 -19.75 -0.75 -3.79
C LYS A 142 -19.44 -1.48 -5.10
N MET A 143 -18.20 -1.40 -5.58
CA MET A 143 -17.70 -2.12 -6.74
C MET A 143 -17.28 -3.57 -6.41
N GLY A 144 -17.46 -4.02 -5.17
CA GLY A 144 -17.21 -5.40 -4.74
C GLY A 144 -15.79 -5.66 -4.25
N MET A 145 -15.05 -4.65 -3.81
CA MET A 145 -13.69 -4.82 -3.27
C MET A 145 -13.68 -5.80 -2.08
N GLN A 146 -12.87 -6.85 -2.19
CA GLN A 146 -12.69 -7.84 -1.14
C GLN A 146 -11.35 -7.62 -0.43
N GLU A 147 -11.39 -7.22 0.84
CA GLU A 147 -10.19 -7.00 1.67
C GLU A 147 -9.33 -8.27 1.83
N THR A 148 -9.96 -9.44 1.75
CA THR A 148 -9.31 -10.75 1.93
C THR A 148 -8.40 -11.08 0.77
N LYS A 149 -8.63 -10.47 -0.39
CA LYS A 149 -7.78 -10.59 -1.57
C LYS A 149 -6.57 -9.65 -1.46
N TRP A 150 -6.76 -8.44 -0.94
CA TRP A 150 -5.77 -7.38 -1.08
C TRP A 150 -4.37 -7.73 -0.54
N PHE A 151 -3.36 -7.62 -1.41
CA PHE A 151 -1.95 -7.98 -1.19
C PHE A 151 -1.69 -9.47 -0.88
N THR A 152 -2.59 -10.39 -1.26
CA THR A 152 -2.34 -11.83 -1.06
C THR A 152 -1.60 -12.51 -2.21
N ARG A 153 -1.50 -11.85 -3.37
CA ARG A 153 -0.78 -12.34 -4.56
C ARG A 153 0.69 -12.62 -4.24
N ASP A 154 1.32 -13.48 -5.03
CA ASP A 154 2.70 -13.91 -4.78
C ASP A 154 3.71 -12.77 -4.88
N LEU A 155 4.69 -12.82 -3.97
CA LEU A 155 5.79 -11.87 -3.96
C LEU A 155 6.64 -12.10 -5.22
N HIS A 156 7.15 -11.03 -5.81
CA HIS A 156 8.06 -11.12 -6.95
C HIS A 156 9.32 -11.90 -6.56
N THR A 157 9.80 -12.78 -7.43
CA THR A 157 10.89 -13.73 -7.15
C THR A 157 12.19 -13.04 -6.71
N VAL A 158 12.50 -11.89 -7.30
CA VAL A 158 13.65 -11.04 -6.91
C VAL A 158 13.65 -10.61 -5.44
N LEU A 159 12.50 -10.66 -4.76
CA LEU A 159 12.34 -10.33 -3.35
C LEU A 159 12.32 -11.56 -2.44
N GLU A 160 12.71 -12.74 -2.94
CA GLU A 160 12.90 -13.96 -2.14
C GLU A 160 13.72 -13.73 -0.85
N PRO A 161 14.81 -12.93 -0.85
CA PRO A 161 15.59 -12.65 0.37
C PRO A 161 14.82 -11.95 1.49
N VAL A 162 13.65 -11.40 1.19
CA VAL A 162 12.74 -10.70 2.12
C VAL A 162 11.34 -11.32 2.11
N ALA A 163 11.17 -12.54 1.58
CA ALA A 163 9.88 -13.21 1.47
C ALA A 163 9.20 -13.46 2.82
N SER A 164 9.98 -13.66 3.89
CA SER A 164 9.46 -13.81 5.25
C SER A 164 8.68 -12.60 5.76
N PHE A 165 8.86 -11.43 5.15
CA PHE A 165 8.14 -10.21 5.51
C PHE A 165 6.82 -10.03 4.73
N LYS A 166 6.50 -10.90 3.76
CA LYS A 166 5.24 -10.86 3.00
C LYS A 166 4.05 -10.88 3.95
N SER A 167 3.12 -9.95 3.76
CA SER A 167 1.86 -9.89 4.51
C SER A 167 0.68 -9.57 3.60
N SER A 168 -0.50 -9.43 4.19
CA SER A 168 -1.75 -9.08 3.51
C SER A 168 -2.49 -7.99 4.26
N PHE A 169 -3.43 -7.33 3.60
CA PHE A 169 -4.25 -6.29 4.25
C PHE A 169 -5.01 -6.84 5.47
N SER A 170 -5.67 -7.98 5.27
CA SER A 170 -6.51 -8.69 6.25
C SER A 170 -5.78 -9.17 7.52
N LYS A 171 -4.44 -9.22 7.53
CA LYS A 171 -3.65 -9.52 8.73
C LYS A 171 -3.48 -8.31 9.65
N HIS A 172 -3.68 -7.12 9.11
CA HIS A 172 -3.38 -5.85 9.78
C HIS A 172 -4.62 -4.99 10.01
N PHE A 173 -5.63 -5.13 9.15
CA PHE A 173 -6.80 -4.27 9.09
C PHE A 173 -8.05 -5.05 8.66
N ARG A 174 -9.22 -4.42 8.88
CA ARG A 174 -10.55 -4.85 8.42
C ARG A 174 -11.30 -3.63 7.88
N LEU A 175 -11.84 -3.72 6.67
CA LEU A 175 -12.70 -2.73 6.02
C LEU A 175 -14.14 -2.78 6.54
N THR A 176 -14.57 -3.94 7.04
CA THR A 176 -15.88 -4.13 7.69
C THR A 176 -15.67 -4.45 9.16
N ARG A 177 -16.36 -3.72 10.03
CA ARG A 177 -16.45 -4.02 11.47
C ARG A 177 -17.69 -4.85 11.75
#